data_AF-A0AAJ6F6L6-F1
#
_entry.id   AF-A0AAJ6F6L6-F1
#
_cell.length_a   1.000
_cell.length_b   1.000
_cell.length_c   1.000
_cell.angle_alpha   90.00
_cell.angle_beta   90.00
_cell.angle_gamma   90.00
#
_symmetry.space_group_name_H-M   'P 1'
#
loop_
_entity.id
_entity.type
_entity.pdbx_description
1 polymer ?
#
loop_
_entity_poly.entity_id
_entity_poly.type
_entity_poly.pdbx_seq_one_letter_code
_entity_poly.pdbx_strand_id
1 'polypeptide(L)'
;MPGLKLKYLLLLALLAFAAISWALTYFLPAPPSTVTIATAFKGGSFDYYGRRYRERFALANVDLKLRASEGALENLKLLEDPGSGVQIAFVTGGVAEPDTLSGILSLGTIDYLPIWLFYVSGERLENLSQLRGKRIAVGPVGSGTRFSAEKILGKGGVSAENATFLSLAGDKAAQALRVGEVDVVWILGSPNASAVQSMLRDPNVRLMSFPMAEAFTRVIPSLVRLDLPEGVIDLAGNIPAHDVQLVATTMSVLVRSDLHPEIVALLLKTMQEIHRTPGIFQRADQFPMPTDPDFPVAAAAVDFYKNGPSFLQRHLPLWLTVHAQRAIAVLVTAIAIGLPLFRYLPAAYDWHIRRRLLYWYSQLKTLEASIEDGDQSSKDLDAKRAAMDKIEEAVSHTRFPLGFANQVYDLRGHIDIVRRRLAAQAGAPNNQQMGKPVRASRLSDAG
;
A
#
# COMPACT_ATOMS: atom_id res chain seq x y z
N MET A 1 47.39 2.47 4.97
CA MET A 1 46.11 2.24 5.69
C MET A 1 44.93 2.08 4.72
N PRO A 2 44.79 0.92 4.03
CA PRO A 2 43.68 0.67 3.09
C PRO A 2 42.35 0.32 3.78
N GLY A 3 42.41 -0.26 4.98
CA GLY A 3 41.22 -0.73 5.71
C GLY A 3 40.29 0.37 6.22
N LEU A 4 40.76 1.61 6.37
CA LEU A 4 39.93 2.71 6.86
C LEU A 4 38.92 3.17 5.78
N LYS A 5 39.31 3.17 4.50
CA LYS A 5 38.46 3.62 3.39
C LYS A 5 37.37 2.61 3.03
N LEU A 6 37.68 1.32 3.10
CA LEU A 6 36.68 0.26 2.92
C LEU A 6 35.58 0.34 4.00
N LYS A 7 35.96 0.68 5.24
CA LYS A 7 35.01 0.91 6.35
C LYS A 7 34.07 2.08 6.09
N TYR A 8 34.56 3.22 5.58
CA TYR A 8 33.69 4.36 5.24
C TYR A 8 32.75 4.07 4.06
N LEU A 9 33.22 3.30 3.07
CA LEU A 9 32.42 2.94 1.91
C LEU A 9 31.33 1.92 2.29
N LEU A 10 31.66 0.96 3.16
CA LEU A 10 30.69 0.06 3.78
C LEU A 10 29.68 0.81 4.66
N LEU A 11 30.12 1.79 5.44
CA LEU A 11 29.25 2.62 6.28
C LEU A 11 28.26 3.42 5.42
N LEU A 12 28.73 4.05 4.34
CA LEU A 12 27.88 4.79 3.40
C LEU A 12 26.87 3.87 2.69
N ALA A 13 27.30 2.68 2.26
CA ALA A 13 26.40 1.70 1.66
C ALA A 13 25.35 1.21 2.66
N LEU A 14 25.73 1.00 3.92
CA LEU A 14 24.83 0.57 4.99
C LEU A 14 23.84 1.67 5.39
N LEU A 15 24.27 2.93 5.40
CA LEU A 15 23.40 4.10 5.59
C LEU A 15 22.43 4.29 4.42
N ALA A 16 22.89 4.11 3.18
CA ALA A 16 22.02 4.16 2.00
C ALA A 16 20.99 3.02 2.02
N PHE A 17 21.41 1.80 2.36
CA PHE A 17 20.51 0.66 2.53
C PHE A 17 19.50 0.91 3.65
N ALA A 18 19.94 1.43 4.79
CA ALA A 18 19.04 1.78 5.90
C ALA A 18 18.05 2.87 5.49
N ALA A 19 18.49 3.91 4.77
CA ALA A 19 17.62 4.98 4.27
C ALA A 19 16.60 4.47 3.24
N ILE A 20 17.01 3.60 2.32
CA ILE A 20 16.12 2.95 1.35
C ILE A 20 15.14 2.03 2.06
N SER A 21 15.60 1.20 3.00
CA SER A 21 14.75 0.31 3.79
C SER A 21 13.73 1.11 4.60
N TRP A 22 14.16 2.21 5.23
CA TRP A 22 13.29 3.09 5.98
C TRP A 22 12.24 3.75 5.07
N ALA A 23 12.67 4.30 3.92
CA ALA A 23 11.77 4.89 2.93
C ALA A 23 10.75 3.88 2.39
N LEU A 24 11.18 2.65 2.10
CA LEU A 24 10.27 1.57 1.70
C LEU A 24 9.24 1.26 2.78
N THR A 25 9.66 1.10 4.03
CA THR A 25 8.74 0.78 5.12
C THR A 25 7.76 1.91 5.42
N TYR A 26 8.17 3.16 5.21
CA TYR A 26 7.36 4.33 5.52
C TYR A 26 6.40 4.71 4.38
N PHE A 27 6.88 4.74 3.13
CA PHE A 27 6.08 5.16 1.98
C PHE A 27 5.35 4.01 1.27
N LEU A 28 5.81 2.76 1.41
CA LEU A 28 5.23 1.57 0.79
C LEU A 28 5.08 0.45 1.83
N PRO A 29 4.23 0.64 2.87
CA PRO A 29 4.03 -0.34 3.92
C PRO A 29 3.65 -1.71 3.34
N ALA A 30 3.91 -2.80 4.08
CA ALA A 30 3.48 -4.11 3.61
C ALA A 30 1.95 -4.19 3.68
N PRO A 31 1.31 -4.85 2.70
CA PRO A 31 -0.11 -5.12 2.83
C PRO A 31 -0.33 -5.89 4.12
N PRO A 32 -1.36 -5.53 4.90
CA PRO A 32 -1.67 -6.27 6.11
C PRO A 32 -2.03 -7.71 5.76
N SER A 33 -1.51 -8.66 6.54
CA SER A 33 -1.86 -10.09 6.39
C SER A 33 -3.25 -10.42 6.93
N THR A 34 -3.87 -9.48 7.64
CA THR A 34 -5.19 -9.63 8.25
C THR A 34 -5.98 -8.35 8.08
N VAL A 35 -7.22 -8.47 7.61
CA VAL A 35 -8.17 -7.37 7.49
C VAL A 35 -9.54 -7.83 7.97
N THR A 36 -10.35 -6.90 8.45
CA THR A 36 -11.68 -7.21 8.98
C THR A 36 -12.75 -6.56 8.12
N ILE A 37 -13.74 -7.36 7.72
CA ILE A 37 -14.97 -6.92 7.07
C ILE A 37 -16.16 -7.04 8.01
N ALA A 38 -16.89 -5.94 8.19
CA ALA A 38 -18.17 -5.94 8.90
C ALA A 38 -19.28 -6.48 7.98
N THR A 39 -20.06 -7.41 8.53
CA THR A 39 -21.08 -8.18 7.80
C THR A 39 -22.47 -7.91 8.39
N ALA A 40 -23.23 -8.93 8.76
CA ALA A 40 -24.50 -8.77 9.46
C ALA A 40 -24.73 -10.00 10.34
N PHE A 41 -25.95 -10.17 10.84
CA PHE A 41 -26.36 -11.37 11.53
C PHE A 41 -26.16 -12.62 10.65
N LYS A 42 -25.86 -13.76 11.30
CA LYS A 42 -25.64 -15.05 10.66
C LYS A 42 -26.86 -15.46 9.83
N GLY A 43 -26.61 -15.90 8.60
CA GLY A 43 -27.66 -16.30 7.66
C GLY A 43 -28.22 -15.16 6.79
N GLY A 44 -27.83 -13.91 7.03
CA GLY A 44 -28.14 -12.78 6.15
C GLY A 44 -27.27 -12.74 4.89
N SER A 45 -27.65 -11.89 3.91
CA SER A 45 -26.91 -11.72 2.64
C SER A 45 -25.44 -11.33 2.85
N PHE A 46 -25.15 -10.46 3.81
CA PHE A 46 -23.78 -9.98 4.08
C PHE A 46 -22.88 -11.08 4.65
N ASP A 47 -23.42 -11.94 5.51
CA ASP A 47 -22.71 -13.11 6.03
C ASP A 47 -22.47 -14.15 4.93
N TYR A 48 -23.43 -14.35 4.02
CA TYR A 48 -23.26 -15.20 2.84
C TYR A 48 -22.11 -14.73 1.94
N TYR A 49 -22.10 -13.46 1.54
CA TYR A 49 -21.04 -12.91 0.70
C TYR A 49 -19.69 -12.81 1.43
N GLY A 50 -19.71 -12.44 2.72
CA GLY A 50 -18.50 -12.37 3.54
C GLY A 50 -17.73 -13.70 3.58
N ARG A 51 -18.43 -14.83 3.73
CA ARG A 51 -17.79 -16.16 3.67
C ARG A 51 -17.09 -16.42 2.34
N ARG A 52 -17.73 -16.10 1.22
CA ARG A 52 -17.15 -16.27 -0.13
C ARG A 52 -15.96 -15.34 -0.35
N TYR A 53 -16.02 -14.11 0.17
CA TYR A 53 -14.89 -13.18 0.13
C TYR A 53 -13.70 -13.74 0.92
N ARG A 54 -13.96 -14.30 2.12
CA ARG A 54 -12.90 -14.89 2.95
C ARG A 54 -12.21 -16.06 2.26
N GLU A 55 -12.96 -16.92 1.56
CA GLU A 55 -12.39 -18.01 0.76
C GLU A 55 -11.46 -17.48 -0.35
N ARG A 56 -11.83 -16.38 -1.04
CA ARG A 56 -10.99 -15.76 -2.08
C ARG A 56 -9.76 -15.06 -1.50
N PHE A 57 -9.90 -14.41 -0.35
CA PHE A 57 -8.79 -13.75 0.35
C PHE A 57 -7.72 -14.75 0.82
N ALA A 58 -8.15 -15.93 1.29
CA ALA A 58 -7.25 -16.99 1.71
C ALA A 58 -6.32 -17.45 0.56
N LEU A 59 -6.80 -17.46 -0.69
CA LEU A 59 -5.97 -17.78 -1.87
C LEU A 59 -4.85 -16.76 -2.11
N ALA A 60 -4.99 -15.54 -1.60
CA ALA A 60 -3.98 -14.49 -1.64
C ALA A 60 -3.11 -14.44 -0.37
N ASN A 61 -3.23 -15.42 0.54
CA ASN A 61 -2.59 -15.43 1.86
C ASN A 61 -2.94 -14.22 2.74
N VAL A 62 -4.18 -13.71 2.62
CA VAL A 62 -4.72 -12.66 3.48
C VAL A 62 -5.87 -13.25 4.31
N ASP A 63 -5.80 -13.11 5.64
CA ASP A 63 -6.86 -13.50 6.55
C ASP A 63 -7.96 -12.42 6.59
N LEU A 64 -9.13 -12.73 6.03
CA LEU A 64 -10.30 -11.86 6.10
C LEU A 64 -11.20 -12.26 7.27
N LYS A 65 -11.13 -11.50 8.36
CA LYS A 65 -11.99 -11.68 9.53
C LYS A 65 -13.38 -11.14 9.26
N LEU A 66 -14.39 -11.99 9.47
CA LEU A 66 -15.78 -11.57 9.39
C LEU A 66 -16.21 -11.09 10.78
N ARG A 67 -16.54 -9.81 10.89
CA ARG A 67 -17.16 -9.24 12.09
C ARG A 67 -18.68 -9.26 11.90
N ALA A 68 -19.37 -10.04 12.73
CA ALA A 68 -20.82 -9.98 12.80
C ALA A 68 -21.26 -8.64 13.41
N SER A 69 -22.41 -8.16 12.97
CA SER A 69 -23.04 -6.90 13.40
C SER A 69 -24.56 -7.01 13.26
N GLU A 70 -25.27 -6.01 13.75
CA GLU A 70 -26.71 -5.82 13.57
C GLU A 70 -27.08 -5.44 12.12
N GLY A 71 -26.09 -5.04 11.30
CA GLY A 71 -26.25 -4.79 9.87
C GLY A 71 -25.68 -3.44 9.42
N ALA A 72 -26.28 -2.87 8.36
CA ALA A 72 -25.71 -1.75 7.62
C ALA A 72 -25.42 -0.48 8.46
N LEU A 73 -26.29 -0.12 9.41
CA LEU A 73 -26.09 1.07 10.25
C LEU A 73 -24.93 0.88 11.25
N GLU A 74 -24.81 -0.29 11.88
CA GLU A 74 -23.68 -0.57 12.76
C GLU A 74 -22.38 -0.67 11.96
N ASN A 75 -22.43 -1.25 10.76
CA ASN A 75 -21.26 -1.35 9.89
C ASN A 75 -20.66 0.01 9.54
N LEU A 76 -21.51 1.02 9.30
CA LEU A 76 -21.04 2.38 9.06
C LEU A 76 -20.32 2.94 10.29
N LYS A 77 -20.93 2.83 11.48
CA LYS A 77 -20.31 3.27 12.73
C LYS A 77 -18.97 2.57 13.00
N LEU A 78 -18.89 1.27 12.72
CA LEU A 78 -17.65 0.51 12.84
C LEU A 78 -16.60 0.98 11.83
N LEU A 79 -16.99 1.36 10.62
CA LEU A 79 -16.07 1.85 9.60
C LEU A 79 -15.56 3.27 9.92
N GLU A 80 -16.39 4.10 10.55
CA GLU A 80 -16.04 5.44 11.02
C GLU A 80 -15.07 5.41 12.20
N ASP A 81 -15.25 4.48 13.15
CA ASP A 81 -14.39 4.34 14.33
C ASP A 81 -13.06 3.65 13.98
N PRO A 82 -11.91 4.36 13.99
CA PRO A 82 -10.62 3.77 13.68
C PRO A 82 -10.19 2.69 14.70
N GLY A 83 -10.72 2.74 15.92
CA GLY A 83 -10.45 1.78 17.00
C GLY A 83 -11.26 0.49 16.90
N SER A 84 -12.26 0.42 16.02
CA SER A 84 -13.13 -0.75 15.87
C SER A 84 -12.39 -1.99 15.32
N GLY A 85 -11.27 -1.77 14.64
CA GLY A 85 -10.52 -2.78 13.90
C GLY A 85 -11.19 -3.23 12.60
N VAL A 86 -12.26 -2.55 12.15
CA VAL A 86 -12.94 -2.79 10.85
C VAL A 86 -12.38 -1.85 9.79
N GLN A 87 -12.08 -2.38 8.60
CA GLN A 87 -11.60 -1.57 7.47
C GLN A 87 -12.50 -1.66 6.23
N ILE A 88 -13.39 -2.65 6.20
CA ILE A 88 -14.26 -2.97 5.08
C ILE A 88 -15.67 -3.22 5.63
N ALA A 89 -16.71 -2.80 4.91
CA ALA A 89 -18.09 -3.03 5.32
C ALA A 89 -18.99 -3.33 4.13
N PHE A 90 -19.92 -4.27 4.29
CA PHE A 90 -21.09 -4.32 3.43
C PHE A 90 -22.14 -3.33 3.93
N VAL A 91 -22.70 -2.54 3.04
CA VAL A 91 -23.73 -1.55 3.38
C VAL A 91 -24.86 -1.64 2.38
N THR A 92 -26.08 -1.48 2.87
CA THR A 92 -27.28 -1.44 2.05
C THR A 92 -27.55 0.00 1.62
N GLY A 93 -27.92 0.23 0.37
CA GLY A 93 -28.24 1.57 -0.10
C GLY A 93 -29.41 2.20 0.65
N GLY A 94 -29.31 3.50 0.90
CA GLY A 94 -30.33 4.36 1.49
C GLY A 94 -30.30 4.48 3.00
N VAL A 95 -29.36 3.82 3.68
CA VAL A 95 -29.18 3.86 5.14
C VAL A 95 -28.37 5.06 5.63
N ALA A 96 -27.61 5.71 4.74
CA ALA A 96 -26.85 6.91 5.02
C ALA A 96 -27.34 8.08 4.15
N GLU A 97 -27.12 9.30 4.61
CA GLU A 97 -27.27 10.49 3.79
C GLU A 97 -25.93 10.81 3.10
N PRO A 98 -25.94 11.18 1.81
CA PRO A 98 -24.74 11.60 1.10
C PRO A 98 -23.98 12.69 1.88
N ASP A 99 -22.64 12.66 1.78
CA ASP A 99 -21.72 13.66 2.34
C ASP A 99 -21.59 13.74 3.87
N THR A 100 -22.23 12.84 4.61
CA THR A 100 -22.11 12.83 6.09
C THR A 100 -20.82 12.20 6.60
N LEU A 101 -20.16 11.35 5.80
CA LEU A 101 -19.05 10.50 6.26
C LEU A 101 -17.72 10.86 5.57
N SER A 102 -16.83 11.52 6.30
CA SER A 102 -15.46 11.78 5.85
C SER A 102 -14.56 10.55 5.98
N GLY A 103 -13.76 10.25 4.97
CA GLY A 103 -12.77 9.15 5.04
C GLY A 103 -13.32 7.75 4.72
N ILE A 104 -14.56 7.66 4.24
CA ILE A 104 -15.17 6.42 3.74
C ILE A 104 -15.39 6.55 2.23
N LEU A 105 -15.02 5.50 1.49
CA LEU A 105 -15.17 5.41 0.04
C LEU A 105 -15.90 4.13 -0.34
N SER A 106 -16.71 4.20 -1.41
CA SER A 106 -17.31 3.01 -2.02
C SER A 106 -16.38 2.40 -3.06
N LEU A 107 -16.32 1.08 -3.11
CA LEU A 107 -15.72 0.34 -4.23
C LEU A 107 -16.75 0.03 -5.32
N GLY A 108 -17.99 0.48 -5.16
CA GLY A 108 -19.11 0.23 -6.06
C GLY A 108 -20.18 -0.68 -5.44
N THR A 109 -21.26 -0.83 -6.19
CA THR A 109 -22.38 -1.71 -5.85
C THR A 109 -22.16 -3.11 -6.42
N ILE A 110 -22.51 -4.15 -5.68
CA ILE A 110 -22.17 -5.54 -5.98
C ILE A 110 -23.39 -6.46 -6.18
N ASP A 111 -24.56 -6.06 -5.73
CA ASP A 111 -25.77 -6.85 -5.93
C ASP A 111 -27.02 -5.99 -5.74
N TYR A 112 -28.16 -6.50 -6.21
CA TYR A 112 -29.45 -6.02 -5.77
C TYR A 112 -29.84 -6.71 -4.44
N LEU A 113 -30.53 -5.96 -3.59
CA LEU A 113 -31.22 -6.45 -2.42
C LEU A 113 -32.72 -6.19 -2.60
N PRO A 114 -33.45 -7.12 -3.22
CA PRO A 114 -34.90 -7.04 -3.34
C PRO A 114 -35.58 -7.05 -1.97
N ILE A 115 -36.72 -6.37 -1.93
CA ILE A 115 -37.63 -6.36 -0.81
C ILE A 115 -38.77 -7.32 -1.12
N TRP A 116 -38.91 -8.33 -0.29
CA TRP A 116 -39.92 -9.38 -0.39
C TRP A 116 -40.98 -9.17 0.68
N LEU A 117 -42.25 -9.12 0.27
CA LEU A 117 -43.40 -9.04 1.17
C LEU A 117 -44.20 -10.33 1.00
N PHE A 118 -43.94 -11.29 1.87
CA PHE A 118 -44.66 -12.55 1.90
C PHE A 118 -45.84 -12.44 2.87
N TYR A 119 -46.99 -12.99 2.50
CA TYR A 119 -48.19 -12.98 3.34
C TYR A 119 -49.03 -14.23 3.10
N VAL A 120 -49.89 -14.54 4.06
CA VAL A 120 -50.92 -15.60 3.94
C VAL A 120 -52.28 -14.92 3.99
N SER A 121 -52.98 -14.89 2.84
CA SER A 121 -54.34 -14.35 2.74
C SER A 121 -55.05 -14.90 1.50
N GLY A 122 -56.37 -15.01 1.57
CA GLY A 122 -57.21 -15.25 0.40
C GLY A 122 -57.31 -14.02 -0.51
N GLU A 123 -57.20 -12.82 0.07
CA GLU A 123 -57.23 -11.55 -0.66
C GLU A 123 -55.86 -11.17 -1.20
N ARG A 124 -55.82 -10.58 -2.39
CA ARG A 124 -54.60 -10.08 -2.99
C ARG A 124 -54.26 -8.70 -2.43
N LEU A 125 -53.08 -8.58 -1.86
CA LEU A 125 -52.52 -7.30 -1.40
C LEU A 125 -51.65 -6.68 -2.50
N GLU A 126 -51.81 -5.38 -2.74
CA GLU A 126 -51.02 -4.60 -3.74
C GLU A 126 -50.67 -3.19 -3.26
N ASN A 127 -51.28 -2.72 -2.17
CA ASN A 127 -51.02 -1.40 -1.61
C ASN A 127 -50.53 -1.51 -0.16
N LEU A 128 -49.44 -0.81 0.18
CA LEU A 128 -48.87 -0.83 1.51
C LEU A 128 -49.86 -0.41 2.61
N SER A 129 -50.80 0.50 2.32
CA SER A 129 -51.83 0.92 3.29
C SER A 129 -52.75 -0.23 3.74
N GLN A 130 -52.85 -1.33 2.99
CA GLN A 130 -53.58 -2.54 3.38
C GLN A 130 -52.88 -3.32 4.50
N LEU A 131 -51.64 -2.96 4.83
CA LEU A 131 -50.87 -3.57 5.93
C LEU A 131 -51.14 -2.90 7.28
N ARG A 132 -51.97 -1.85 7.32
CA ARG A 132 -52.46 -1.26 8.58
C ARG A 132 -53.18 -2.32 9.41
N GLY A 133 -52.91 -2.33 10.70
CA GLY A 133 -53.44 -3.27 11.68
C GLY A 133 -52.81 -4.67 11.64
N LYS A 134 -51.89 -4.95 10.70
CA LYS A 134 -51.26 -6.27 10.57
C LYS A 134 -50.02 -6.42 11.46
N ARG A 135 -49.70 -7.67 11.80
CA ARG A 135 -48.46 -8.09 12.45
C ARG A 135 -47.41 -8.35 11.37
N ILE A 136 -46.38 -7.51 11.33
CA ILE A 136 -45.37 -7.52 10.28
C ILE A 136 -44.01 -7.89 10.88
N ALA A 137 -43.44 -8.99 10.44
CA ALA A 137 -42.04 -9.32 10.76
C ALA A 137 -41.12 -8.42 9.92
N VAL A 138 -40.42 -7.50 10.58
CA VAL A 138 -39.58 -6.46 9.94
C VAL A 138 -38.09 -6.58 10.31
N GLY A 139 -37.70 -7.69 10.94
CA GLY A 139 -36.33 -7.94 11.36
C GLY A 139 -35.88 -7.19 12.63
N PRO A 140 -34.67 -7.50 13.13
CA PRO A 140 -34.12 -6.91 14.36
C PRO A 140 -33.96 -5.40 14.27
N VAL A 141 -34.07 -4.73 15.43
CA VAL A 141 -33.82 -3.29 15.55
C VAL A 141 -32.39 -2.97 15.12
N GLY A 142 -32.20 -1.92 14.32
CA GLY A 142 -30.89 -1.53 13.78
C GLY A 142 -30.46 -2.23 12.49
N SER A 143 -31.19 -3.28 12.07
CA SER A 143 -30.90 -3.98 10.82
C SER A 143 -31.32 -3.18 9.57
N GLY A 144 -30.66 -3.44 8.43
CA GLY A 144 -31.04 -2.85 7.15
C GLY A 144 -32.47 -3.23 6.74
N THR A 145 -32.93 -4.44 7.10
CA THR A 145 -34.32 -4.88 6.90
C THR A 145 -35.29 -3.99 7.67
N ARG A 146 -35.04 -3.74 8.96
CA ARG A 146 -35.87 -2.86 9.80
C ARG A 146 -35.92 -1.44 9.27
N PHE A 147 -34.75 -0.89 8.95
CA PHE A 147 -34.63 0.45 8.38
C PHE A 147 -35.42 0.57 7.06
N SER A 148 -35.27 -0.40 6.14
CA SER A 148 -36.00 -0.40 4.87
C SER A 148 -37.52 -0.49 5.07
N ALA A 149 -37.97 -1.31 6.02
CA ALA A 149 -39.38 -1.47 6.34
C ALA A 149 -39.96 -0.16 6.87
N GLU A 150 -39.35 0.44 7.89
CA GLU A 150 -39.82 1.71 8.48
C GLU A 150 -39.86 2.84 7.45
N LYS A 151 -38.82 2.97 6.63
CA LYS A 151 -38.73 4.02 5.60
C LYS A 151 -39.81 3.86 4.51
N ILE A 152 -39.99 2.65 3.98
CA ILE A 152 -40.87 2.41 2.84
C ILE A 152 -42.33 2.26 3.29
N LEU A 153 -42.60 1.51 4.37
CA LEU A 153 -43.93 1.43 4.96
C LEU A 153 -44.41 2.80 5.43
N GLY A 154 -43.53 3.61 6.04
CA GLY A 154 -43.85 4.96 6.46
C GLY A 154 -44.31 5.85 5.31
N LYS A 155 -43.64 5.80 4.15
CA LYS A 155 -44.10 6.48 2.93
C LYS A 155 -45.43 5.95 2.39
N GLY A 156 -45.72 4.66 2.62
CA GLY A 156 -47.01 4.04 2.34
C GLY A 156 -48.10 4.29 3.41
N GLY A 157 -47.80 5.06 4.46
CA GLY A 157 -48.74 5.37 5.54
C GLY A 157 -48.95 4.23 6.56
N VAL A 158 -47.96 3.35 6.70
CA VAL A 158 -47.89 2.28 7.71
C VAL A 158 -46.71 2.51 8.63
N SER A 159 -46.96 2.54 9.94
CA SER A 159 -45.96 2.77 10.98
C SER A 159 -46.22 1.89 12.19
N ALA A 160 -45.32 1.91 13.17
CA ALA A 160 -45.53 1.22 14.45
C ALA A 160 -46.73 1.74 15.26
N GLU A 161 -47.30 2.90 14.88
CA GLU A 161 -48.50 3.46 15.51
C GLU A 161 -49.79 2.78 15.01
N ASN A 162 -49.77 2.24 13.79
CA ASN A 162 -50.95 1.67 13.15
C ASN A 162 -50.77 0.23 12.65
N ALA A 163 -49.63 -0.40 12.91
CA ALA A 163 -49.34 -1.81 12.65
C ALA A 163 -48.38 -2.36 13.73
N THR A 164 -48.35 -3.69 13.91
CA THR A 164 -47.49 -4.33 14.92
C THR A 164 -46.20 -4.82 14.29
N PHE A 165 -45.09 -4.14 14.55
CA PHE A 165 -43.77 -4.54 14.03
C PHE A 165 -43.08 -5.53 14.96
N LEU A 166 -42.73 -6.70 14.43
CA LEU A 166 -42.10 -7.80 15.16
C LEU A 166 -40.66 -8.00 14.69
N SER A 167 -39.75 -8.18 15.65
CA SER A 167 -38.32 -8.36 15.42
C SER A 167 -37.95 -9.80 15.03
N LEU A 168 -38.62 -10.32 14.00
CA LEU A 168 -38.39 -11.66 13.45
C LEU A 168 -37.74 -11.55 12.06
N ALA A 169 -36.79 -12.43 11.76
CA ALA A 169 -36.08 -12.48 10.47
C ALA A 169 -35.74 -13.92 10.06
N GLY A 170 -35.36 -14.10 8.80
CA GLY A 170 -34.89 -15.38 8.24
C GLY A 170 -35.92 -16.50 8.41
N ASP A 171 -35.42 -17.71 8.69
CA ASP A 171 -36.28 -18.90 8.78
C ASP A 171 -37.29 -18.81 9.94
N LYS A 172 -36.97 -18.06 11.02
CA LYS A 172 -37.90 -17.80 12.13
C LYS A 172 -39.11 -16.99 11.68
N ALA A 173 -38.90 -15.96 10.85
CA ALA A 173 -39.99 -15.18 10.28
C ALA A 173 -40.84 -16.02 9.32
N ALA A 174 -40.21 -16.84 8.48
CA ALA A 174 -40.93 -17.76 7.59
C ALA A 174 -41.78 -18.78 8.36
N GLN A 175 -41.26 -19.31 9.48
CA GLN A 175 -42.02 -20.19 10.36
C GLN A 175 -43.20 -19.46 11.01
N ALA A 176 -42.96 -18.27 11.57
CA ALA A 176 -43.98 -17.46 12.20
C ALA A 176 -45.14 -17.12 11.23
N LEU A 177 -44.83 -16.91 9.95
CA LEU A 177 -45.85 -16.69 8.92
C LEU A 177 -46.72 -17.94 8.70
N ARG A 178 -46.09 -19.12 8.59
CA ARG A 178 -46.80 -20.40 8.37
C ARG A 178 -47.72 -20.78 9.53
N VAL A 179 -47.33 -20.47 10.77
CA VAL A 179 -48.15 -20.77 11.96
C VAL A 179 -49.12 -19.63 12.33
N GLY A 180 -49.14 -18.53 11.56
CA GLY A 180 -50.06 -17.41 11.80
C GLY A 180 -49.68 -16.53 13.01
N GLU A 181 -48.42 -16.54 13.45
CA GLU A 181 -47.90 -15.61 14.46
C GLU A 181 -47.67 -14.20 13.88
N VAL A 182 -47.39 -14.13 12.58
CA VAL A 182 -47.34 -12.88 11.81
C VAL A 182 -48.21 -12.98 10.57
N ASP A 183 -48.72 -11.85 10.10
CA ASP A 183 -49.56 -11.78 8.91
C ASP A 183 -48.74 -11.50 7.64
N VAL A 184 -47.60 -10.82 7.82
CA VAL A 184 -46.72 -10.37 6.74
C VAL A 184 -45.26 -10.52 7.17
N VAL A 185 -44.41 -10.97 6.26
CA VAL A 185 -42.96 -11.03 6.43
C VAL A 185 -42.29 -10.11 5.43
N TRP A 186 -41.58 -9.11 5.96
CA TRP A 186 -40.75 -8.19 5.20
C TRP A 186 -39.29 -8.67 5.22
N ILE A 187 -38.76 -9.01 4.05
CA ILE A 187 -37.35 -9.40 3.90
C ILE A 187 -36.67 -8.45 2.95
N LEU A 188 -35.50 -7.97 3.35
CA LEU A 188 -34.55 -7.32 2.47
C LEU A 188 -33.38 -8.27 2.28
N GLY A 189 -33.23 -8.87 1.11
CA GLY A 189 -32.20 -9.89 0.92
C GLY A 189 -32.19 -10.59 -0.43
N SER A 190 -31.13 -11.36 -0.64
CA SER A 190 -30.91 -12.11 -1.88
C SER A 190 -32.06 -13.08 -2.17
N PRO A 191 -32.44 -13.27 -3.45
CA PRO A 191 -33.39 -14.31 -3.81
C PRO A 191 -32.94 -15.71 -3.37
N ASN A 192 -31.64 -15.95 -3.21
CA ASN A 192 -31.09 -17.26 -2.85
C ASN A 192 -31.13 -17.55 -1.33
N ALA A 193 -31.62 -16.62 -0.50
CA ALA A 193 -31.73 -16.86 0.93
C ALA A 193 -32.74 -17.98 1.24
N SER A 194 -32.42 -18.85 2.21
CA SER A 194 -33.26 -20.00 2.63
C SER A 194 -34.72 -19.60 2.89
N ALA A 195 -34.94 -18.54 3.67
CA ALA A 195 -36.27 -18.05 3.99
C ALA A 195 -37.05 -17.59 2.75
N VAL A 196 -36.39 -16.91 1.80
CA VAL A 196 -37.01 -16.45 0.55
C VAL A 196 -37.36 -17.65 -0.34
N GLN A 197 -36.42 -18.58 -0.54
CA GLN A 197 -36.64 -19.77 -1.37
C GLN A 197 -37.76 -20.67 -0.82
N SER A 198 -37.82 -20.84 0.51
CA SER A 198 -38.88 -21.64 1.15
C SER A 198 -40.26 -21.00 1.01
N MET A 199 -40.38 -19.68 1.13
CA MET A 199 -41.67 -18.99 0.96
C MET A 199 -42.11 -18.85 -0.50
N LEU A 200 -41.17 -18.67 -1.44
CA LEU A 200 -41.49 -18.66 -2.88
C LEU A 200 -42.04 -20.00 -3.39
N ARG A 201 -41.74 -21.11 -2.69
CA ARG A 201 -42.19 -22.47 -3.03
C ARG A 201 -43.35 -22.97 -2.16
N ASP A 202 -43.80 -22.18 -1.19
CA ASP A 202 -44.93 -22.56 -0.34
C ASP A 202 -46.23 -22.16 -1.05
N PRO A 203 -47.10 -23.12 -1.42
CA PRO A 203 -48.34 -22.83 -2.14
C PRO A 203 -49.35 -22.02 -1.31
N ASN A 204 -49.19 -21.94 0.02
CA ASN A 204 -50.06 -21.17 0.90
C ASN A 204 -49.56 -19.74 1.11
N VAL A 205 -48.35 -19.42 0.65
CA VAL A 205 -47.74 -18.10 0.81
C VAL A 205 -47.83 -17.35 -0.52
N ARG A 206 -48.26 -16.09 -0.44
CA ARG A 206 -48.30 -15.18 -1.58
C ARG A 206 -47.16 -14.16 -1.47
N LEU A 207 -46.59 -13.82 -2.62
CA LEU A 207 -45.70 -12.67 -2.75
C LEU A 207 -46.52 -11.44 -3.18
N MET A 208 -46.42 -10.36 -2.42
CA MET A 208 -47.08 -9.09 -2.73
C MET A 208 -46.33 -8.40 -3.88
N SER A 209 -47.08 -8.01 -4.92
CA SER A 209 -46.56 -7.14 -5.98
C SER A 209 -46.59 -5.68 -5.51
N PHE A 210 -45.68 -4.87 -6.04
CA PHE A 210 -45.56 -3.46 -5.71
C PHE A 210 -45.80 -2.59 -6.97
N PRO A 211 -47.08 -2.35 -7.37
CA PRO A 211 -47.41 -1.58 -8.57
C PRO A 211 -46.82 -0.16 -8.60
N MET A 212 -46.64 0.44 -7.42
CA MET A 212 -46.09 1.79 -7.28
C MET A 212 -44.56 1.81 -7.19
N ALA A 213 -43.86 0.73 -7.56
CA ALA A 213 -42.41 0.61 -7.35
C ALA A 213 -41.64 1.77 -7.99
N GLU A 214 -42.00 2.15 -9.22
CA GLU A 214 -41.41 3.27 -9.94
C GLU A 214 -41.64 4.61 -9.23
N ALA A 215 -42.76 4.82 -8.55
CA ALA A 215 -42.99 6.06 -7.80
C ALA A 215 -42.05 6.14 -6.57
N PHE A 216 -41.78 5.01 -5.92
CA PHE A 216 -40.87 4.97 -4.77
C PHE A 216 -39.42 5.25 -5.15
N THR A 217 -38.95 4.81 -6.32
CA THR A 217 -37.59 5.12 -6.80
C THR A 217 -37.38 6.62 -7.03
N ARG A 218 -38.44 7.38 -7.36
CA ARG A 218 -38.38 8.84 -7.53
C ARG A 218 -38.34 9.62 -6.22
N VAL A 219 -38.88 9.05 -5.14
CA VAL A 219 -38.95 9.71 -3.82
C VAL A 219 -37.82 9.24 -2.90
N ILE A 220 -37.29 8.04 -3.12
CA ILE A 220 -36.18 7.46 -2.37
C ILE A 220 -35.09 7.05 -3.38
N PRO A 221 -34.08 7.91 -3.62
CA PRO A 221 -33.10 7.74 -4.71
C PRO A 221 -32.27 6.45 -4.69
N SER A 222 -32.10 5.84 -3.51
CA SER A 222 -31.38 4.57 -3.35
C SER A 222 -32.19 3.33 -3.76
N LEU A 223 -33.48 3.51 -4.07
CA LEU A 223 -34.34 2.42 -4.52
C LEU A 223 -34.32 2.27 -6.03
N VAL A 224 -34.39 1.02 -6.46
CA VAL A 224 -34.56 0.63 -7.86
C VAL A 224 -35.80 -0.24 -7.98
N ARG A 225 -36.42 -0.20 -9.16
CA ARG A 225 -37.50 -1.12 -9.51
C ARG A 225 -36.88 -2.40 -10.09
N LEU A 226 -37.39 -3.54 -9.66
CA LEU A 226 -37.11 -4.84 -10.28
C LEU A 226 -38.43 -5.50 -10.69
N ASP A 227 -38.37 -6.30 -11.75
CA ASP A 227 -39.46 -7.18 -12.13
C ASP A 227 -38.97 -8.61 -11.90
N LEU A 228 -39.75 -9.42 -11.17
CA LEU A 228 -39.55 -10.87 -11.03
C LEU A 228 -40.38 -11.54 -12.12
N PRO A 229 -39.76 -12.06 -13.19
CA PRO A 229 -40.49 -12.58 -14.33
C PRO A 229 -41.31 -13.83 -13.99
N GLU A 230 -42.44 -14.00 -14.69
CA GLU A 230 -43.22 -15.24 -14.69
C GLU A 230 -42.32 -16.47 -14.90
N GLY A 231 -42.55 -17.51 -14.09
CA GLY A 231 -41.83 -18.79 -14.16
C GLY A 231 -40.36 -18.78 -13.73
N VAL A 232 -39.75 -17.64 -13.39
CA VAL A 232 -38.29 -17.57 -13.17
C VAL A 232 -37.78 -18.40 -11.98
N ILE A 233 -38.64 -18.68 -11.00
CA ILE A 233 -38.30 -19.47 -9.82
C ILE A 233 -38.42 -20.97 -10.09
N ASP A 234 -39.47 -21.37 -10.82
CA ASP A 234 -39.69 -22.72 -11.32
C ASP A 234 -40.43 -22.62 -12.66
N LEU A 235 -39.72 -22.91 -13.76
CA LEU A 235 -40.26 -22.80 -15.11
C LEU A 235 -41.32 -23.88 -15.39
N ALA A 236 -41.19 -25.06 -14.80
CA ALA A 236 -42.15 -26.14 -14.99
C ALA A 236 -43.41 -25.91 -14.15
N GLY A 237 -43.23 -25.43 -12.92
CA GLY A 237 -44.33 -25.08 -12.01
C GLY A 237 -44.97 -23.72 -12.29
N ASN A 238 -44.44 -22.95 -13.23
CA ASN A 238 -44.79 -21.55 -13.50
C ASN A 238 -44.84 -20.69 -12.23
N ILE A 239 -43.71 -20.60 -11.53
CA ILE A 239 -43.57 -19.81 -10.31
C ILE A 239 -42.62 -18.63 -10.56
N PRO A 240 -43.03 -17.37 -10.30
CA PRO A 240 -44.41 -16.95 -10.04
C PRO A 240 -45.31 -17.11 -11.27
N ALA A 241 -46.63 -17.19 -11.09
CA ALA A 241 -47.60 -17.39 -12.18
C ALA A 241 -47.83 -16.16 -13.09
N HIS A 242 -47.24 -15.02 -12.71
CA HIS A 242 -47.28 -13.75 -13.44
C HIS A 242 -46.11 -12.90 -12.94
N ASP A 243 -45.71 -11.91 -13.73
CA ASP A 243 -44.68 -10.95 -13.32
C ASP A 243 -45.04 -10.28 -11.98
N VAL A 244 -44.05 -10.18 -11.09
CA VAL A 244 -44.20 -9.49 -9.79
C VAL A 244 -43.28 -8.29 -9.76
N GLN A 245 -43.86 -7.10 -9.56
CA GLN A 245 -43.08 -5.87 -9.42
C GLN A 245 -42.54 -5.78 -8.01
N LEU A 246 -41.23 -5.55 -7.89
CA LEU A 246 -40.53 -5.45 -6.63
C LEU A 246 -39.81 -4.10 -6.54
N VAL A 247 -39.62 -3.67 -5.30
CA VAL A 247 -38.69 -2.61 -4.97
C VAL A 247 -37.43 -3.27 -4.43
N ALA A 248 -36.27 -2.74 -4.81
CA ALA A 248 -34.99 -3.18 -4.31
C ALA A 248 -34.12 -1.98 -3.97
N THR A 249 -33.03 -2.25 -3.28
CA THR A 249 -31.89 -1.33 -3.14
C THR A 249 -30.64 -2.06 -3.61
N THR A 250 -29.50 -1.40 -3.56
CA THR A 250 -28.21 -2.00 -3.90
C THR A 250 -27.43 -2.36 -2.63
N MET A 251 -26.52 -3.30 -2.76
CA MET A 251 -25.50 -3.60 -1.76
C MET A 251 -24.17 -3.01 -2.23
N SER A 252 -23.52 -2.24 -1.35
CA SER A 252 -22.22 -1.62 -1.61
C SER A 252 -21.12 -2.23 -0.75
N VAL A 253 -19.89 -2.18 -1.26
CA VAL A 253 -18.68 -2.46 -0.48
C VAL A 253 -18.02 -1.14 -0.15
N LEU A 254 -18.02 -0.77 1.13
CA LEU A 254 -17.36 0.42 1.62
C LEU A 254 -16.01 0.07 2.24
N VAL A 255 -15.07 0.99 2.10
CA VAL A 255 -13.73 0.90 2.67
C VAL A 255 -13.33 2.22 3.31
N ARG A 256 -12.43 2.18 4.28
CA ARG A 256 -11.76 3.39 4.75
C ARG A 256 -10.79 3.90 3.67
N SER A 257 -10.63 5.21 3.57
CA SER A 257 -9.75 5.86 2.59
C SER A 257 -8.26 5.56 2.81
N ASP A 258 -7.88 5.15 4.02
CA ASP A 258 -6.53 4.72 4.40
C ASP A 258 -6.28 3.21 4.20
N LEU A 259 -7.25 2.47 3.64
CA LEU A 259 -7.08 1.05 3.35
C LEU A 259 -5.95 0.84 2.32
N HIS A 260 -5.06 -0.10 2.63
CA HIS A 260 -3.90 -0.40 1.81
C HIS A 260 -4.30 -0.70 0.34
N PRO A 261 -3.68 -0.06 -0.67
CA PRO A 261 -4.08 -0.20 -2.08
C PRO A 261 -4.15 -1.64 -2.61
N GLU A 262 -3.27 -2.51 -2.15
CA GLU A 262 -3.30 -3.94 -2.51
C GLU A 262 -4.52 -4.69 -1.97
N ILE A 263 -5.00 -4.34 -0.77
CA ILE A 263 -6.25 -4.90 -0.26
C ILE A 263 -7.41 -4.38 -1.10
N VAL A 264 -7.39 -3.11 -1.50
CA VAL A 264 -8.39 -2.53 -2.42
C VAL A 264 -8.38 -3.28 -3.75
N ALA A 265 -7.22 -3.55 -4.34
CA ALA A 265 -7.11 -4.30 -5.59
C ALA A 265 -7.61 -5.75 -5.44
N LEU A 266 -7.27 -6.42 -4.33
CA LEU A 266 -7.77 -7.76 -4.02
C LEU A 266 -9.30 -7.77 -3.83
N LEU A 267 -9.86 -6.74 -3.17
CA LEU A 267 -11.30 -6.56 -3.04
C LEU A 267 -11.97 -6.41 -4.39
N LEU A 268 -11.48 -5.50 -5.25
CA LEU A 268 -12.05 -5.25 -6.57
C LEU A 268 -12.05 -6.51 -7.45
N LYS A 269 -10.94 -7.27 -7.43
CA LYS A 269 -10.86 -8.57 -8.10
C LYS A 269 -11.87 -9.57 -7.51
N THR A 270 -11.96 -9.66 -6.19
CA THR A 270 -12.90 -10.56 -5.50
C THR A 270 -14.35 -10.21 -5.83
N MET A 271 -14.68 -8.91 -5.84
CA MET A 271 -15.98 -8.37 -6.23
C MET A 271 -16.33 -8.79 -7.66
N GLN A 272 -15.43 -8.57 -8.61
CA GLN A 272 -15.64 -8.95 -10.00
C GLN A 272 -15.82 -10.46 -10.18
N GLU A 273 -15.00 -11.28 -9.53
CA GLU A 273 -15.07 -12.74 -9.66
C GLU A 273 -16.37 -13.33 -9.07
N ILE A 274 -16.86 -12.78 -7.96
CA ILE A 274 -18.04 -13.30 -7.27
C ILE A 274 -19.33 -12.78 -7.91
N HIS A 275 -19.38 -11.49 -8.26
CA HIS A 275 -20.62 -10.81 -8.60
C HIS A 275 -20.92 -10.70 -10.11
N ARG A 276 -19.99 -11.08 -10.99
CA ARG A 276 -20.24 -11.12 -12.45
C ARG A 276 -21.24 -12.19 -12.90
N THR A 277 -21.55 -13.15 -12.02
CA THR A 277 -22.41 -14.29 -12.36
C THR A 277 -23.85 -13.81 -12.57
N PRO A 278 -24.54 -14.23 -13.65
CA PRO A 278 -25.95 -13.88 -13.84
C PRO A 278 -26.82 -14.46 -12.70
N GLY A 279 -27.92 -13.78 -12.42
CA GLY A 279 -28.93 -14.19 -11.44
C GLY A 279 -30.34 -13.89 -11.92
N ILE A 280 -31.31 -13.95 -11.01
CA ILE A 280 -32.72 -13.68 -11.34
C ILE A 280 -32.91 -12.23 -11.80
N PHE A 281 -32.20 -11.28 -11.19
CA PHE A 281 -32.38 -9.85 -11.45
C PHE A 281 -31.23 -9.22 -12.23
N GLN A 282 -30.02 -9.77 -12.10
CA GLN A 282 -28.81 -9.28 -12.73
C GLN A 282 -28.42 -10.10 -13.95
N ARG A 283 -27.96 -9.41 -15.00
CA ARG A 283 -27.32 -10.05 -16.16
C ARG A 283 -25.87 -10.42 -15.85
N ALA A 284 -25.31 -11.28 -16.69
CA ALA A 284 -23.88 -11.57 -16.66
C ALA A 284 -23.07 -10.28 -16.83
N ASP A 285 -22.00 -10.14 -16.04
CA ASP A 285 -21.08 -9.00 -16.03
C ASP A 285 -21.75 -7.64 -15.72
N GLN A 286 -22.97 -7.62 -15.15
CA GLN A 286 -23.63 -6.39 -14.72
C GLN A 286 -23.03 -5.83 -13.41
N PHE A 287 -22.71 -6.71 -12.47
CA PHE A 287 -22.08 -6.34 -11.20
C PHE A 287 -20.63 -6.83 -11.15
N PRO A 288 -19.75 -6.13 -10.41
CA PRO A 288 -19.99 -4.87 -9.70
C PRO A 288 -20.17 -3.66 -10.64
N MET A 289 -21.00 -2.69 -10.23
CA MET A 289 -21.15 -1.42 -10.94
C MET A 289 -20.21 -0.34 -10.34
N PRO A 290 -19.55 0.48 -11.18
CA PRO A 290 -18.60 1.52 -10.75
C PRO A 290 -19.27 2.76 -10.15
N THR A 291 -20.49 2.62 -9.64
CA THR A 291 -21.35 3.72 -9.18
C THR A 291 -21.99 3.35 -7.85
N ASP A 292 -22.14 4.36 -7.00
CA ASP A 292 -22.82 4.27 -5.71
C ASP A 292 -23.62 5.57 -5.51
N PRO A 293 -24.94 5.50 -5.23
CA PRO A 293 -25.78 6.68 -5.07
C PRO A 293 -25.56 7.40 -3.73
N ASP A 294 -25.05 6.71 -2.71
CA ASP A 294 -24.98 7.22 -1.34
C ASP A 294 -23.55 7.63 -0.94
N PHE A 295 -22.53 7.13 -1.63
CA PHE A 295 -21.11 7.32 -1.26
C PHE A 295 -20.20 7.68 -2.44
N PRO A 296 -19.15 8.49 -2.21
CA PRO A 296 -18.13 8.74 -3.23
C PRO A 296 -17.37 7.46 -3.57
N VAL A 297 -17.26 7.15 -4.87
CA VAL A 297 -16.55 5.97 -5.35
C VAL A 297 -15.04 6.23 -5.37
N ALA A 298 -14.26 5.28 -4.85
CA ALA A 298 -12.81 5.35 -4.85
C ALA A 298 -12.24 5.43 -6.28
N ALA A 299 -11.28 6.33 -6.51
CA ALA A 299 -10.64 6.50 -7.82
C ALA A 299 -10.02 5.18 -8.34
N ALA A 300 -9.45 4.36 -7.43
CA ALA A 300 -8.91 3.04 -7.77
C ALA A 300 -9.98 2.07 -8.30
N ALA A 301 -11.22 2.15 -7.78
CA ALA A 301 -12.33 1.34 -8.27
C ALA A 301 -12.74 1.79 -9.67
N VAL A 302 -12.89 3.10 -9.89
CA VAL A 302 -13.21 3.67 -11.21
C VAL A 302 -12.17 3.27 -12.25
N ASP A 303 -10.88 3.35 -11.91
CA ASP A 303 -9.79 2.93 -12.80
C ASP A 303 -9.82 1.43 -13.09
N PHE A 304 -9.99 0.60 -12.06
CA PHE A 304 -10.08 -0.86 -12.21
C PHE A 304 -11.23 -1.29 -13.12
N TYR A 305 -12.42 -0.68 -13.00
CA TYR A 305 -13.56 -1.05 -13.85
C TYR A 305 -13.41 -0.58 -15.30
N LYS A 306 -12.69 0.52 -15.53
CA LYS A 306 -12.42 1.03 -16.90
C LYS A 306 -11.29 0.28 -17.58
N ASN A 307 -10.19 0.05 -16.88
CA ASN A 307 -8.92 -0.42 -17.44
C ASN A 307 -8.59 -1.86 -17.04
N GLY A 308 -9.36 -2.48 -16.15
CA GLY A 308 -9.04 -3.77 -15.54
C GLY A 308 -7.87 -3.69 -14.55
N PRO A 309 -7.30 -4.83 -14.14
CA PRO A 309 -6.11 -4.86 -13.31
C PRO A 309 -4.94 -4.14 -13.97
N SER A 310 -4.05 -3.55 -13.17
CA SER A 310 -2.84 -2.89 -13.70
C SER A 310 -1.91 -3.88 -14.41
N PHE A 311 -0.99 -3.37 -15.24
CA PHE A 311 -0.07 -4.22 -16.03
C PHE A 311 0.68 -5.26 -15.19
N LEU A 312 1.15 -4.85 -14.00
CA LEU A 312 1.84 -5.75 -13.06
C LEU A 312 0.88 -6.82 -12.52
N GLN A 313 -0.33 -6.43 -12.13
CA GLN A 313 -1.35 -7.34 -11.60
C GLN A 313 -1.88 -8.34 -12.64
N ARG A 314 -1.82 -8.01 -13.93
CA ARG A 314 -2.20 -8.92 -15.02
C ARG A 314 -1.20 -10.07 -15.20
N HIS A 315 0.09 -9.83 -14.96
CA HIS A 315 1.17 -10.78 -15.29
C HIS A 315 1.86 -11.38 -14.06
N LEU A 316 1.73 -10.75 -12.89
CA LEU A 316 2.36 -11.20 -11.66
C LEU A 316 1.30 -11.62 -10.64
N PRO A 317 1.54 -12.69 -9.88
CA PRO A 317 0.77 -12.96 -8.66
C PRO A 317 0.77 -11.74 -7.73
N LEU A 318 -0.29 -11.55 -6.95
CA LEU A 318 -0.43 -10.39 -6.04
C LEU A 318 0.79 -10.23 -5.13
N TRP A 319 1.29 -11.32 -4.54
CA TRP A 319 2.48 -11.27 -3.66
C TRP A 319 3.72 -10.73 -4.40
N LEU A 320 3.91 -11.11 -5.66
CA LEU A 320 5.05 -10.68 -6.47
C LEU A 320 4.89 -9.24 -6.98
N THR A 321 3.65 -8.79 -7.21
CA THR A 321 3.35 -7.39 -7.58
C THR A 321 3.88 -6.42 -6.52
N VAL A 322 3.67 -6.75 -5.24
CA VAL A 322 4.14 -5.93 -4.11
C VAL A 322 5.67 -5.82 -4.11
N HIS A 323 6.36 -6.94 -4.27
CA HIS A 323 7.83 -6.94 -4.31
C HIS A 323 8.37 -6.24 -5.56
N ALA A 324 7.71 -6.37 -6.70
CA ALA A 324 8.10 -5.72 -7.95
C ALA A 324 7.94 -4.20 -7.87
N GLN A 325 6.79 -3.70 -7.40
CA GLN A 325 6.58 -2.25 -7.22
C GLN A 325 7.60 -1.65 -6.25
N ARG A 326 7.89 -2.36 -5.15
CA ARG A 326 8.95 -1.97 -4.21
C ARG A 326 10.32 -1.96 -4.84
N ALA A 327 10.68 -3.01 -5.59
CA ALA A 327 11.96 -3.10 -6.27
C ALA A 327 12.15 -1.98 -7.29
N ILE A 328 11.09 -1.62 -8.03
CA ILE A 328 11.11 -0.50 -8.97
C ILE A 328 11.30 0.83 -8.23
N ALA A 329 10.54 1.09 -7.16
CA ALA A 329 10.69 2.31 -6.37
C ALA A 329 12.12 2.45 -5.81
N VAL A 330 12.65 1.35 -5.25
CA VAL A 330 14.05 1.28 -4.77
C VAL A 330 15.03 1.57 -5.87
N LEU A 331 14.84 0.95 -7.04
CA LEU A 331 15.73 1.13 -8.18
C LEU A 331 15.71 2.58 -8.63
N VAL A 332 14.53 3.21 -8.74
CA VAL A 332 14.39 4.63 -9.10
C VAL A 332 15.07 5.53 -8.07
N THR A 333 14.85 5.31 -6.78
CA THR A 333 15.50 6.09 -5.71
C THR A 333 17.01 5.88 -5.71
N ALA A 334 17.48 4.64 -5.86
CA ALA A 334 18.90 4.30 -5.93
C ALA A 334 19.58 4.92 -7.14
N ILE A 335 18.89 4.99 -8.29
CA ILE A 335 19.36 5.70 -9.48
C ILE A 335 19.39 7.20 -9.21
N ALA A 336 18.34 7.79 -8.62
CA ALA A 336 18.25 9.22 -8.35
C ALA A 336 19.34 9.72 -7.38
N ILE A 337 19.72 8.91 -6.38
CA ILE A 337 20.82 9.21 -5.46
C ILE A 337 22.18 8.81 -6.06
N GLY A 338 22.23 7.68 -6.76
CA GLY A 338 23.43 7.13 -7.37
C GLY A 338 23.99 8.03 -8.46
N LEU A 339 23.14 8.58 -9.34
CA LEU A 339 23.56 9.46 -10.45
C LEU A 339 24.40 10.67 -9.97
N PRO A 340 23.94 11.49 -9.00
CA PRO A 340 24.74 12.60 -8.50
C PRO A 340 25.97 12.11 -7.74
N LEU A 341 25.89 11.00 -7.00
CA LEU A 341 27.07 10.43 -6.30
C LEU A 341 28.15 10.00 -7.30
N PHE A 342 27.74 9.42 -8.44
CA PHE A 342 28.65 9.02 -9.51
C PHE A 342 29.42 10.22 -10.10
N ARG A 343 28.82 11.42 -10.11
CA ARG A 343 29.51 12.65 -10.55
C ARG A 343 30.69 13.02 -9.65
N TYR A 344 30.68 12.64 -8.37
CA TYR A 344 31.76 12.94 -7.43
C TYR A 344 32.87 11.88 -7.39
N LEU A 345 32.68 10.70 -8.01
CA LEU A 345 33.69 9.64 -8.08
C LEU A 345 35.02 10.12 -8.70
N PRO A 346 35.04 10.84 -9.85
CA PRO A 346 36.28 11.35 -10.42
C PRO A 346 37.01 12.31 -9.48
N ALA A 347 36.29 13.24 -8.86
CA ALA A 347 36.87 14.22 -7.93
C ALA A 347 37.46 13.55 -6.67
N ALA A 348 36.76 12.54 -6.12
CA ALA A 348 37.26 11.78 -4.98
C ALA A 348 38.50 10.93 -5.34
N TYR A 349 38.52 10.37 -6.55
CA TYR A 349 39.67 9.65 -7.08
C TYR A 349 40.88 10.59 -7.25
N ASP A 350 40.68 11.75 -7.88
CA ASP A 350 41.72 12.76 -8.07
C ASP A 350 42.28 13.28 -6.76
N TRP A 351 41.41 13.59 -5.79
CA TRP A 351 41.82 13.98 -4.44
C TRP A 351 42.70 12.90 -3.79
N HIS A 352 42.34 11.63 -3.98
CA HIS A 352 43.13 10.54 -3.41
C HIS A 352 44.54 10.47 -3.99
N ILE A 353 44.67 10.59 -5.32
CA ILE A 353 45.97 10.57 -6.01
C ILE A 353 46.80 11.80 -5.61
N ARG A 354 46.22 13.00 -5.60
CA ARG A 354 46.90 14.24 -5.17
C ARG A 354 47.39 14.17 -3.73
N ARG A 355 46.58 13.65 -2.80
CA ARG A 355 47.00 13.50 -1.40
C ARG A 355 48.20 12.57 -1.25
N ARG A 356 48.28 11.52 -2.08
CA ARG A 356 49.43 10.60 -2.10
C ARG A 356 50.68 11.27 -2.67
N LEU A 357 50.54 12.06 -3.74
CA LEU A 357 51.64 12.86 -4.30
C LEU A 357 52.17 13.88 -3.28
N LEU A 358 51.28 14.63 -2.63
CA LEU A 358 51.64 15.60 -1.60
C LEU A 358 52.34 14.97 -0.40
N TYR A 359 51.97 13.74 -0.01
CA TYR A 359 52.67 13.02 1.05
C TYR A 359 54.14 12.79 0.68
N TRP A 360 54.42 12.27 -0.51
CA TRP A 360 55.81 12.05 -0.96
C TRP A 360 56.56 13.36 -1.16
N TYR A 361 55.89 14.39 -1.67
CA TYR A 361 56.46 15.73 -1.78
C TYR A 361 56.82 16.31 -0.41
N SER A 362 55.98 16.12 0.61
CA SER A 362 56.30 16.56 1.99
C SER A 362 57.47 15.79 2.58
N GLN A 363 57.57 14.48 2.33
CA GLN A 363 58.70 13.67 2.81
C GLN A 363 60.02 14.11 2.15
N LEU A 364 59.97 14.46 0.86
CA LEU A 364 61.12 15.00 0.14
C LEU A 364 61.52 16.37 0.70
N LYS A 365 60.56 17.26 0.97
CA LYS A 365 60.84 18.58 1.55
C LYS A 365 61.41 18.50 2.97
N THR A 366 60.91 17.59 3.81
CA THR A 366 61.48 17.36 5.14
C THR A 366 62.91 16.82 5.06
N LEU A 367 63.21 16.01 4.04
CA LEU A 367 64.56 15.52 3.79
C LEU A 367 65.49 16.63 3.26
N GLU A 368 64.99 17.52 2.40
CA GLU A 368 65.74 18.70 1.94
C GLU A 368 66.06 19.64 3.11
N ALA A 369 65.10 19.91 3.98
CA ALA A 369 65.32 20.74 5.17
C ALA A 369 66.37 20.12 6.12
N SER A 370 66.35 18.79 6.33
CA SER A 370 67.36 18.14 7.16
C SER A 370 68.75 18.11 6.52
N ILE A 371 68.85 18.25 5.19
CA ILE A 371 70.10 18.42 4.45
C ILE A 371 70.65 19.87 4.62
N GLU A 372 69.76 20.86 4.76
CA GLU A 372 70.12 22.27 4.97
C GLU A 372 70.53 22.58 6.42
N ASP A 373 69.95 21.90 7.42
CA ASP A 373 70.24 22.10 8.86
C ASP A 373 71.66 21.69 9.30
N GLY A 374 72.48 21.14 8.39
CA GLY A 374 73.95 21.14 8.55
C GLY A 374 74.56 20.12 9.52
N ASP A 375 73.82 19.11 9.99
CA ASP A 375 74.41 18.04 10.82
C ASP A 375 75.22 17.07 9.93
N GLN A 376 76.55 17.09 10.07
CA GLN A 376 77.54 16.44 9.18
C GLN A 376 78.06 15.09 9.72
N SER A 377 77.30 14.42 10.58
CA SER A 377 77.68 13.08 11.05
C SER A 377 77.55 12.05 9.92
N SER A 378 78.56 11.19 9.74
CA SER A 378 78.56 10.16 8.67
C SER A 378 77.37 9.20 8.75
N LYS A 379 76.90 8.90 9.98
CA LYS A 379 75.69 8.10 10.21
C LYS A 379 74.40 8.81 9.77
N ASP A 380 74.37 10.14 9.81
CA ASP A 380 73.23 10.95 9.40
C ASP A 380 73.14 11.06 7.86
N LEU A 381 74.28 11.12 7.17
CA LEU A 381 74.34 11.09 5.70
C LEU A 381 73.85 9.76 5.10
N ASP A 382 74.22 8.62 5.70
CA ASP A 382 73.75 7.32 5.23
C ASP A 382 72.25 7.11 5.51
N ALA A 383 71.74 7.64 6.64
CA ALA A 383 70.31 7.65 6.93
C ALA A 383 69.52 8.52 5.93
N LYS A 384 70.06 9.69 5.56
CA LYS A 384 69.49 10.59 4.53
C LYS A 384 69.47 9.94 3.14
N ARG A 385 70.52 9.19 2.77
CA ARG A 385 70.56 8.41 1.52
C ARG A 385 69.52 7.31 1.49
N ALA A 386 69.41 6.51 2.56
CA ALA A 386 68.41 5.45 2.65
C ALA A 386 66.97 6.01 2.60
N ALA A 387 66.73 7.18 3.20
CA ALA A 387 65.45 7.88 3.11
C ALA A 387 65.14 8.37 1.68
N MET A 388 66.14 8.85 0.94
CA MET A 388 66.01 9.25 -0.46
C MET A 388 65.65 8.05 -1.35
N ASP A 389 66.39 6.95 -1.24
CA ASP A 389 66.16 5.75 -2.04
C ASP A 389 64.76 5.17 -1.79
N LYS A 390 64.29 5.22 -0.54
CA LYS A 390 62.93 4.81 -0.18
C LYS A 390 61.85 5.69 -0.84
N ILE A 391 62.08 7.00 -0.95
CA ILE A 391 61.13 7.92 -1.62
C ILE A 391 61.12 7.64 -3.12
N GLU A 392 62.28 7.46 -3.75
CA GLU A 392 62.38 7.16 -5.18
C GLU A 392 61.77 5.79 -5.53
N GLU A 393 62.06 4.75 -4.76
CA GLU A 393 61.51 3.41 -4.96
C GLU A 393 59.98 3.44 -4.86
N ALA A 394 59.45 4.17 -3.87
CA ALA A 394 58.00 4.31 -3.70
C ALA A 394 57.33 5.11 -4.84
N VAL A 395 57.98 6.13 -5.39
CA VAL A 395 57.47 6.94 -6.50
C VAL A 395 57.62 6.23 -7.86
N SER A 396 58.65 5.40 -8.04
CA SER A 396 58.90 4.64 -9.28
C SER A 396 57.98 3.43 -9.43
N HIS A 397 57.69 2.70 -8.34
CA HIS A 397 56.84 1.50 -8.37
C HIS A 397 55.34 1.80 -8.33
N THR A 398 54.94 3.03 -8.02
CA THR A 398 53.54 3.42 -8.02
C THR A 398 53.09 3.79 -9.44
N ARG A 399 52.19 2.99 -10.04
CA ARG A 399 51.54 3.35 -11.31
C ARG A 399 50.55 4.50 -11.09
N PHE A 400 50.89 5.69 -11.57
CA PHE A 400 49.99 6.85 -11.54
C PHE A 400 49.22 6.99 -12.88
N PRO A 401 47.95 7.42 -12.87
CA PRO A 401 47.19 7.69 -14.08
C PRO A 401 47.82 8.82 -14.91
N LEU A 402 47.64 8.79 -16.24
CA LEU A 402 48.23 9.75 -17.17
C LEU A 402 47.85 11.22 -16.88
N GLY A 403 46.66 11.48 -16.33
CA GLY A 403 46.22 12.82 -15.92
C GLY A 403 47.08 13.49 -14.84
N PHE A 404 47.92 12.72 -14.14
CA PHE A 404 48.84 13.20 -13.11
C PHE A 404 50.31 13.15 -13.54
N ALA A 405 50.60 12.82 -14.81
CA ALA A 405 51.95 12.60 -15.30
C ALA A 405 52.88 13.80 -15.03
N ASN A 406 52.43 15.04 -15.31
CA ASN A 406 53.23 16.24 -15.10
C ASN A 406 53.68 16.38 -13.63
N GLN A 407 52.76 16.20 -12.67
CA GLN A 407 53.07 16.30 -11.24
C GLN A 407 54.03 15.20 -10.77
N VAL A 408 53.97 14.02 -11.38
CA VAL A 408 54.90 12.91 -11.11
C VAL A 408 56.28 13.22 -11.70
N TYR A 409 56.35 13.78 -12.92
CA TYR A 409 57.61 14.20 -13.53
C TYR A 409 58.28 15.34 -12.76
N ASP A 410 57.52 16.33 -12.29
CA ASP A 410 58.03 17.42 -11.44
C ASP A 410 58.62 16.87 -10.14
N LEU A 411 57.91 15.94 -9.47
CA LEU A 411 58.39 15.30 -8.25
C LEU A 411 59.69 14.51 -8.51
N ARG A 412 59.78 13.78 -9.62
CA ARG A 412 61.01 13.07 -10.00
C ARG A 412 62.16 14.03 -10.27
N GLY A 413 61.89 15.14 -10.95
CA GLY A 413 62.89 16.20 -11.18
C GLY A 413 63.42 16.79 -9.87
N HIS A 414 62.55 17.03 -8.88
CA HIS A 414 62.98 17.49 -7.55
C HIS A 414 63.78 16.44 -6.78
N ILE A 415 63.40 15.15 -6.87
CA ILE A 415 64.19 14.05 -6.31
C ILE A 415 65.62 14.08 -6.87
N ASP A 416 65.79 14.25 -8.19
CA ASP A 416 67.10 14.32 -8.83
C ASP A 416 67.93 15.57 -8.43
N ILE A 417 67.26 16.68 -8.12
CA ILE A 417 67.93 17.89 -7.62
C ILE A 417 68.45 17.67 -6.19
N VAL A 418 67.60 17.16 -5.29
CA VAL A 418 67.99 16.93 -3.88
C VAL A 418 69.04 15.83 -3.79
N ARG A 419 68.96 14.79 -4.63
CA ARG A 419 70.00 13.76 -4.76
C ARG A 419 71.35 14.35 -5.13
N ARG A 420 71.40 15.25 -6.12
CA ARG A 420 72.65 15.90 -6.54
C ARG A 420 73.24 16.76 -5.43
N ARG A 421 72.40 17.46 -4.66
CA ARG A 421 72.85 18.22 -3.48
C ARG A 421 73.41 17.32 -2.37
N LEU A 422 72.74 16.21 -2.07
CA LEU A 422 73.21 15.23 -1.09
C LEU A 422 74.54 14.60 -1.51
N ALA A 423 74.71 14.30 -2.81
CA ALA A 423 75.96 13.80 -3.36
C ALA A 423 77.09 14.84 -3.28
N ALA A 424 76.78 16.13 -3.51
CA ALA A 424 77.75 17.22 -3.39
C ALA A 424 78.22 17.44 -1.94
N GLN A 425 77.33 17.32 -0.94
CA GLN A 425 77.71 17.37 0.47
C GLN A 425 78.57 16.17 0.90
N ALA A 426 78.27 14.97 0.39
CA ALA A 426 79.07 13.79 0.69
C ALA A 426 80.48 13.80 0.03
N GLY A 427 80.69 14.65 -0.98
CA GLY A 427 81.97 14.83 -1.67
C GLY A 427 82.81 16.00 -1.16
N ALA A 428 82.32 16.80 -0.20
CA ALA A 428 83.06 17.93 0.35
C ALA A 428 84.08 17.48 1.41
N PRO A 429 85.39 17.78 1.28
CA PRO A 429 86.39 17.41 2.28
C PRO A 429 86.20 18.19 3.58
N ASN A 430 86.22 17.45 4.69
CA ASN A 430 86.04 17.92 6.07
C ASN A 430 87.19 18.87 6.49
N ASN A 431 86.99 20.19 6.41
CA ASN A 431 88.01 21.18 6.77
C ASN A 431 87.85 21.60 8.25
N GLN A 432 88.09 20.64 9.15
CA GLN A 432 88.36 20.88 10.56
C GLN A 432 89.42 19.88 11.04
N GLN A 433 90.71 20.24 10.93
CA GLN A 433 91.76 19.96 11.92
C GLN A 433 93.16 20.40 11.44
N MET A 434 93.97 20.83 12.41
CA MET A 434 95.40 21.21 12.38
C MET A 434 95.71 22.63 11.89
N GLY A 435 96.44 23.50 12.59
CA GLY A 435 97.26 23.36 13.80
C GLY A 435 98.40 24.40 13.72
N LYS A 436 98.38 25.41 14.61
CA LYS A 436 99.55 26.26 14.98
C LYS A 436 100.69 25.38 15.57
N PRO A 437 101.95 25.83 15.85
CA PRO A 437 102.59 27.18 15.70
C PRO A 437 104.12 27.17 15.31
N VAL A 438 104.76 28.36 15.40
CA VAL A 438 106.14 28.68 15.92
C VAL A 438 107.24 29.21 14.96
N ARG A 439 107.40 30.54 14.95
CA ARG A 439 108.56 31.41 15.33
C ARG A 439 110.02 31.02 14.99
N ALA A 440 110.74 31.94 14.31
CA ALA A 440 112.07 32.52 14.64
C ALA A 440 112.50 33.49 13.50
N SER A 441 112.56 34.83 13.69
CA SER A 441 113.72 35.66 14.11
C SER A 441 114.98 35.50 13.24
N ARG A 442 115.73 36.50 12.78
CA ARG A 442 115.85 37.97 12.99
C ARG A 442 117.00 38.45 12.05
N LEU A 443 117.25 39.77 12.06
CA LEU A 443 118.43 40.54 11.61
C LEU A 443 118.25 41.22 10.24
N SER A 444 118.03 42.54 10.20
CA SER A 444 118.98 43.68 10.39
C SER A 444 119.85 43.84 9.13
N ASP A 445 120.19 44.99 8.56
CA ASP A 445 120.33 46.41 8.90
C ASP A 445 120.45 47.12 7.51
N ALA A 446 120.57 48.42 7.29
CA ALA A 446 120.34 49.72 7.94
C ALA A 446 120.73 50.75 6.85
N GLY A 447 120.28 52.00 6.97
CA GLY A 447 120.69 53.11 6.11
C GLY A 447 119.68 54.23 6.11
#